data_AF-A0A7S0IMU1-F1
#
_entry.id   AF-A0A7S0IMU1-F1
#
_cell.length_a   1.000
_cell.length_b   1.000
_cell.length_c   1.000
_cell.angle_alpha   90.00
_cell.angle_beta   90.00
_cell.angle_gamma   90.00
#
_symmetry.space_group_name_H-M   'P 1'
#
loop_
_entity.id
_entity.type
_entity.pdbx_description
1 polymer ?
#
loop_
_entity_poly.entity_id
_entity_poly.type
_entity_poly.pdbx_seq_one_letter_code
_entity_poly.pdbx_strand_id
1 'polypeptide(L)'
;RAHRFGAAREPNRRRPGPRPRGRIMAKKKKLSAEEKAAKAAEKAAKEEAKRRKAEEKARREEEARLAREAEDREFEREEAERVAAEDATLAPTREESAGFHARRDAVLARRSLNARDEYEWDRTLRCVSTPDPRDGVAFDAWVVDVDATPPLPFADAFELMETCESVAGECEVYRARAAEDGDDDSREALTRRKRAARRAAESVADKATASCLDRANEHQDEATGYVGCVADHDGCREWCALWANHVKNPRRKTIDFPGSAGKFAAELPKQVLTAAVAMRARRTAVDAHSELCTNELMAVSGAGILAVDLLSLPPLATTRKGWTVKPRSSLTDAVERVR
;
A
#
# COMPACT_ATOMS: atom_id res chain seq x y z
N ARG A 1 4.22 23.84 -21.57
CA ARG A 1 3.39 25.05 -21.70
C ARG A 1 4.16 26.19 -21.02
N ALA A 2 5.08 26.92 -21.67
CA ALA A 2 4.87 27.97 -22.68
C ALA A 2 3.90 29.05 -22.11
N HIS A 3 4.20 30.34 -21.93
CA HIS A 3 5.25 31.24 -22.45
C HIS A 3 5.50 32.40 -21.47
N ARG A 4 6.75 32.89 -21.43
CA ARG A 4 7.14 34.24 -20.94
C ARG A 4 6.53 35.31 -21.86
N PHE A 5 5.93 36.36 -21.30
CA PHE A 5 5.69 37.61 -22.02
C PHE A 5 6.81 38.60 -21.70
N GLY A 6 7.78 38.68 -22.62
CA GLY A 6 8.63 39.85 -22.77
C GLY A 6 7.99 40.78 -23.79
N ALA A 7 7.75 42.04 -23.43
CA ALA A 7 7.45 43.09 -24.39
C ALA A 7 8.76 43.76 -24.80
N ALA A 8 9.27 43.33 -25.95
CA ALA A 8 10.42 43.92 -26.61
C ALA A 8 10.06 45.26 -27.25
N ARG A 9 11.05 46.15 -27.23
CA ARG A 9 11.14 47.39 -28.01
C ARG A 9 10.85 47.13 -29.49
N GLU A 10 10.00 47.96 -30.09
CA GLU A 10 9.88 48.08 -31.54
C GLU A 10 10.86 49.14 -32.10
N PRO A 11 11.59 48.83 -33.19
CA PRO A 11 12.42 49.78 -33.92
C PRO A 11 11.81 50.20 -35.27
N ASN A 12 12.03 51.48 -35.61
CA ASN A 12 12.43 51.96 -36.95
C ASN A 12 11.50 51.74 -38.16
N ARG A 13 10.99 52.84 -38.74
CA ARG A 13 10.79 52.97 -40.20
C ARG A 13 11.26 54.32 -40.72
N ARG A 14 12.28 54.27 -41.60
CA ARG A 14 12.78 55.35 -42.45
C ARG A 14 12.20 55.23 -43.87
N ARG A 15 12.22 56.39 -44.57
CA ARG A 15 12.30 56.65 -46.04
C ARG A 15 10.97 56.90 -46.78
N PRO A 16 10.96 57.53 -47.98
CA PRO A 16 11.96 58.38 -48.67
C PRO A 16 11.42 59.77 -49.09
N GLY A 17 12.29 60.69 -49.52
CA GLY A 17 11.89 61.99 -50.09
C GLY A 17 11.67 61.97 -51.62
N PRO A 18 11.14 63.08 -52.17
CA PRO A 18 11.57 63.57 -53.47
C PRO A 18 12.04 65.05 -53.43
N ARG A 19 13.07 65.31 -54.26
CA ARG A 19 13.56 66.63 -54.73
C ARG A 19 12.62 67.13 -55.86
N PRO A 20 12.88 68.27 -56.56
CA PRO A 20 13.20 69.64 -56.13
C PRO A 20 12.37 70.72 -56.89
N ARG A 21 12.68 72.00 -56.57
CA ARG A 21 12.52 73.25 -57.36
C ARG A 21 11.21 74.02 -57.27
N GLY A 22 11.33 75.22 -56.68
CA GLY A 22 10.43 76.35 -56.82
C GLY A 22 11.06 77.58 -56.18
N ARG A 23 12.08 78.14 -56.83
CA ARG A 23 12.82 79.33 -56.39
C ARG A 23 11.94 80.56 -56.67
N ILE A 24 11.40 81.21 -55.63
CA ILE A 24 10.83 82.55 -55.74
C ILE A 24 11.57 83.46 -54.75
N MET A 25 12.37 84.35 -55.33
CA MET A 25 13.08 85.41 -54.61
C MET A 25 12.07 86.47 -54.18
N ALA A 26 11.91 86.71 -52.88
CA ALA A 26 11.16 87.85 -52.37
C ALA A 26 11.85 88.47 -51.14
N LYS A 27 12.56 89.56 -51.43
CA LYS A 27 12.96 90.72 -50.60
C LYS A 27 13.04 90.51 -49.07
N LYS A 28 14.29 90.57 -48.55
CA LYS A 28 14.64 90.88 -47.15
C LYS A 28 13.81 92.07 -46.64
N LYS A 29 12.82 91.82 -45.78
CA LYS A 29 12.21 92.82 -44.90
C LYS A 29 12.92 92.71 -43.56
N LYS A 30 13.68 93.73 -43.18
CA LYS A 30 14.23 93.88 -41.82
C LYS A 30 13.04 93.87 -40.86
N LEU A 31 12.89 92.80 -40.07
CA LEU A 31 11.96 92.78 -38.94
C LEU A 31 12.42 93.83 -37.93
N SER A 32 11.48 94.69 -37.53
CA SER A 32 11.65 95.72 -36.51
C SER A 32 12.17 95.10 -35.20
N ALA A 33 12.99 95.86 -34.46
CA ALA A 33 13.48 95.48 -33.14
C ALA A 33 12.34 95.14 -32.16
N GLU A 34 11.15 95.67 -32.40
CA GLU A 34 9.94 95.52 -31.59
C GLU A 34 9.30 94.12 -31.71
N GLU A 35 9.33 93.50 -32.90
CA GLU A 35 8.74 92.17 -33.13
C GLU A 35 9.65 91.03 -32.61
N LYS A 36 10.97 91.25 -32.58
CA LYS A 36 11.93 90.35 -31.90
C LYS A 36 11.87 90.49 -30.38
N ALA A 37 11.62 91.70 -29.86
CA ALA A 37 11.43 91.94 -28.44
C ALA A 37 10.12 91.31 -27.92
N ALA A 38 9.01 91.43 -28.67
CA ALA A 38 7.74 90.79 -28.31
C ALA A 38 7.84 89.25 -28.30
N LYS A 39 8.53 88.65 -29.28
CA LYS A 39 8.73 87.18 -29.34
C LYS A 39 9.71 86.67 -28.26
N ALA A 40 10.69 87.49 -27.86
CA ALA A 40 11.60 87.16 -26.77
C ALA A 40 10.90 87.28 -25.40
N ALA A 41 10.05 88.29 -25.20
CA ALA A 41 9.23 88.47 -24.01
C ALA A 41 8.17 87.36 -23.87
N GLU A 42 7.50 86.97 -24.97
CA GLU A 42 6.55 85.85 -24.96
C GLU A 42 7.24 84.51 -24.68
N LYS A 43 8.46 84.31 -25.20
CA LYS A 43 9.25 83.10 -24.94
C LYS A 43 9.78 83.07 -23.49
N ALA A 44 10.17 84.21 -22.93
CA ALA A 44 10.55 84.33 -21.52
C ALA A 44 9.34 84.11 -20.59
N ALA A 45 8.17 84.67 -20.91
CA ALA A 45 6.94 84.44 -20.15
C ALA A 45 6.46 82.98 -20.25
N LYS A 46 6.61 82.32 -21.41
CA LYS A 46 6.32 80.88 -21.56
C LYS A 46 7.31 80.00 -20.82
N GLU A 47 8.60 80.33 -20.80
CA GLU A 47 9.60 79.59 -20.01
C GLU A 47 9.39 79.79 -18.50
N GLU A 48 9.07 81.00 -18.04
CA GLU A 48 8.77 81.26 -16.63
C GLU A 48 7.46 80.58 -16.21
N ALA A 49 6.41 80.62 -17.04
CA ALA A 49 5.17 79.88 -16.79
C ALA A 49 5.38 78.36 -16.82
N LYS A 50 6.29 77.85 -17.66
CA LYS A 50 6.66 76.43 -17.71
C LYS A 50 7.47 76.02 -16.48
N ARG A 51 8.35 76.90 -15.97
CA ARG A 51 9.10 76.68 -14.72
C ARG A 51 8.15 76.67 -13.51
N ARG A 52 7.23 77.62 -13.42
CA ARG A 52 6.21 77.65 -12.35
C ARG A 52 5.28 76.43 -12.41
N LYS A 53 4.86 76.00 -13.60
CA LYS A 53 4.06 74.76 -13.76
C LYS A 53 4.85 73.49 -13.45
N ALA A 54 6.16 73.46 -13.73
CA ALA A 54 7.02 72.33 -13.40
C ALA A 54 7.28 72.23 -11.89
N GLU A 55 7.50 73.36 -11.23
CA GLU A 55 7.69 73.44 -9.77
C GLU A 55 6.39 73.09 -9.03
N GLU A 56 5.24 73.58 -9.48
CA GLU A 56 3.95 73.22 -8.91
C GLU A 56 3.60 71.74 -9.15
N LYS A 57 3.96 71.19 -10.33
CA LYS A 57 3.80 69.76 -10.62
C LYS A 57 4.73 68.90 -9.76
N ALA A 58 5.97 69.32 -9.56
CA ALA A 58 6.91 68.63 -8.68
C ALA A 58 6.43 68.63 -7.22
N ARG A 59 5.89 69.75 -6.74
CA ARG A 59 5.29 69.84 -5.40
C ARG A 59 4.08 68.91 -5.25
N ARG A 60 3.20 68.85 -6.26
CA ARG A 60 2.05 67.93 -6.26
C ARG A 60 2.45 66.46 -6.35
N GLU A 61 3.52 66.13 -7.08
CA GLU A 61 4.05 64.76 -7.17
C GLU A 61 4.71 64.33 -5.84
N GLU A 62 5.42 65.23 -5.17
CA GLU A 62 6.00 64.97 -3.84
C GLU A 62 4.92 64.83 -2.77
N GLU A 63 3.91 65.70 -2.78
CA GLU A 63 2.74 65.62 -1.90
C GLU A 63 1.93 64.32 -2.15
N ALA A 64 1.75 63.93 -3.41
CA ALA A 64 1.09 62.66 -3.76
C ALA A 64 1.93 61.43 -3.35
N ARG A 65 3.26 61.50 -3.42
CA ARG A 65 4.13 60.42 -2.92
C ARG A 65 4.05 60.32 -1.41
N LEU A 66 4.09 61.44 -0.70
CA LEU A 66 3.99 61.48 0.76
C LEU A 66 2.61 61.02 1.24
N ALA A 67 1.54 61.36 0.52
CA ALA A 67 0.18 60.88 0.80
C ALA A 67 0.06 59.36 0.62
N ARG A 68 0.63 58.79 -0.45
CA ARG A 68 0.65 57.33 -0.65
C ARG A 68 1.46 56.61 0.41
N GLU A 69 2.62 57.14 0.78
CA GLU A 69 3.45 56.56 1.82
C GLU A 69 2.79 56.65 3.21
N ALA A 70 1.96 57.65 3.45
CA ALA A 70 1.15 57.76 4.66
C ALA A 70 -0.02 56.76 4.64
N GLU A 71 -0.70 56.60 3.50
CA GLU A 71 -1.78 55.61 3.30
C GLU A 71 -1.26 54.17 3.42
N ASP A 72 -0.12 53.85 2.81
CA ASP A 72 0.54 52.54 2.94
C ASP A 72 0.92 52.25 4.41
N ARG A 73 1.42 53.26 5.13
CA ARG A 73 1.74 53.14 6.57
C ARG A 73 0.51 52.99 7.44
N GLU A 74 -0.61 53.59 7.08
CA GLU A 74 -1.88 53.44 7.78
C GLU A 74 -2.44 52.04 7.56
N PHE A 75 -2.42 51.55 6.31
CA PHE A 75 -2.82 50.19 5.96
C PHE A 75 -1.96 49.12 6.67
N GLU A 76 -0.63 49.29 6.72
CA GLU A 76 0.25 48.38 7.45
C GLU A 76 -0.05 48.34 8.95
N ARG A 77 -0.44 49.48 9.55
CA ARG A 77 -0.85 49.54 10.96
C ARG A 77 -2.18 48.84 11.18
N GLU A 78 -3.17 49.08 10.34
CA GLU A 78 -4.48 48.41 10.44
C GLU A 78 -4.36 46.89 10.24
N GLU A 79 -3.54 46.44 9.29
CA GLU A 79 -3.22 45.02 9.09
C GLU A 79 -2.51 44.42 10.30
N ALA A 80 -1.50 45.12 10.85
CA ALA A 80 -0.79 44.69 12.05
C ALA A 80 -1.71 44.61 13.27
N GLU A 81 -2.63 45.57 13.44
CA GLU A 81 -3.64 45.56 14.50
C GLU A 81 -4.63 44.40 14.32
N ARG A 82 -5.07 44.10 13.09
CA ARG A 82 -5.95 42.95 12.82
C ARG A 82 -5.25 41.62 13.12
N VAL A 83 -4.01 41.45 12.65
CA VAL A 83 -3.23 40.24 12.92
C VAL A 83 -2.96 40.09 14.41
N ALA A 84 -2.62 41.18 15.11
CA ALA A 84 -2.43 41.16 16.56
C ALA A 84 -3.72 40.80 17.32
N ALA A 85 -4.88 41.29 16.88
CA ALA A 85 -6.18 40.95 17.47
C ALA A 85 -6.56 39.48 17.22
N GLU A 86 -6.30 38.95 16.02
CA GLU A 86 -6.52 37.54 15.69
C GLU A 86 -5.58 36.62 16.49
N ASP A 87 -4.29 36.95 16.56
CA ASP A 87 -3.33 36.22 17.38
C ASP A 87 -3.68 36.29 18.87
N ALA A 88 -4.16 37.42 19.39
CA ALA A 88 -4.63 37.54 20.77
C ALA A 88 -5.86 36.67 21.04
N THR A 89 -6.74 36.51 20.06
CA THR A 89 -7.92 35.62 20.14
C THR A 89 -7.51 34.14 20.11
N LEU A 90 -6.49 33.80 19.33
CA LEU A 90 -5.99 32.42 19.17
C LEU A 90 -4.95 32.01 20.24
N ALA A 91 -4.32 32.98 20.90
CA ALA A 91 -3.33 32.77 21.96
C ALA A 91 -3.79 31.81 23.07
N PRO A 92 -4.98 31.96 23.69
CA PRO A 92 -5.44 31.04 24.73
C PRO A 92 -5.59 29.61 24.20
N THR A 93 -6.15 29.43 22.99
CA THR A 93 -6.28 28.12 22.35
C THR A 93 -4.93 27.48 22.05
N ARG A 94 -3.94 28.27 21.62
CA ARG A 94 -2.56 27.80 21.38
C ARG A 94 -1.87 27.40 22.68
N GLU A 95 -2.10 28.13 23.77
CA GLU A 95 -1.55 27.82 25.10
C GLU A 95 -2.21 26.57 25.71
N GLU A 96 -3.52 26.42 25.61
CA GLU A 96 -4.24 25.21 26.03
C GLU A 96 -3.83 23.97 25.21
N SER A 97 -3.67 24.16 23.90
CA SER A 97 -3.22 23.11 22.98
C SER A 97 -1.71 22.89 23.03
N ALA A 98 -0.96 23.74 23.74
CA ALA A 98 0.49 23.62 23.86
C ALA A 98 0.82 22.27 24.51
N GLY A 99 1.69 21.52 23.85
CA GLY A 99 2.07 20.19 24.29
C GLY A 99 0.96 19.13 24.16
N PHE A 100 -0.18 19.41 23.51
CA PHE A 100 -1.18 18.37 23.22
C PHE A 100 -0.57 17.19 22.46
N HIS A 101 0.17 17.46 21.38
CA HIS A 101 0.85 16.42 20.62
C HIS A 101 1.87 15.67 21.47
N ALA A 102 2.69 16.37 22.24
CA ALA A 102 3.65 15.73 23.16
C ALA A 102 2.97 14.83 24.20
N ARG A 103 1.87 15.27 24.81
CA ARG A 103 1.06 14.47 25.75
C ARG A 103 0.44 13.26 25.06
N ARG A 104 -0.14 13.45 23.89
CA ARG A 104 -0.74 12.38 23.07
C ARG A 104 0.32 11.33 22.73
N ASP A 105 1.47 11.76 22.24
CA ASP A 105 2.55 10.87 21.81
C ASP A 105 3.13 10.10 23.01
N ALA A 106 3.28 10.75 24.17
CA ALA A 106 3.65 10.08 25.42
C ALA A 106 2.62 9.03 25.88
N VAL A 107 1.32 9.32 25.74
CA VAL A 107 0.24 8.36 26.05
C VAL A 107 0.27 7.18 25.09
N LEU A 108 0.45 7.43 23.79
CA LEU A 108 0.54 6.38 22.78
C LEU A 108 1.77 5.50 22.99
N ALA A 109 2.93 6.09 23.26
CA ALA A 109 4.15 5.36 23.57
C ALA A 109 3.96 4.47 24.81
N ARG A 110 3.36 4.99 25.88
CA ARG A 110 3.05 4.19 27.08
C ARG A 110 2.08 3.06 26.80
N ARG A 111 1.05 3.28 25.97
CA ARG A 111 0.11 2.22 25.56
C ARG A 111 0.80 1.14 24.73
N SER A 112 1.69 1.52 23.81
CA SER A 112 2.47 0.55 23.02
C SER A 112 3.35 -0.31 23.94
N LEU A 113 4.07 0.31 24.89
CA LEU A 113 4.87 -0.42 25.87
C LEU A 113 4.03 -1.39 26.71
N ASN A 114 2.91 -0.93 27.29
CA ASN A 114 2.02 -1.79 28.06
C ASN A 114 1.49 -2.97 27.23
N ALA A 115 1.10 -2.72 25.97
CA ALA A 115 0.63 -3.77 25.08
C ALA A 115 1.73 -4.78 24.71
N ARG A 116 2.99 -4.32 24.60
CA ARG A 116 4.16 -5.19 24.42
C ARG A 116 4.34 -6.09 25.66
N ASP A 117 4.36 -5.49 26.85
CA ASP A 117 4.54 -6.22 28.12
C ASP A 117 3.41 -7.24 28.39
N GLU A 118 2.15 -6.84 28.19
CA GLU A 118 0.99 -7.72 28.31
C GLU A 118 1.08 -8.92 27.37
N TYR A 119 1.52 -8.70 26.14
CA TYR A 119 1.71 -9.77 25.17
C TYR A 119 2.86 -10.72 25.56
N GLU A 120 4.01 -10.20 26.01
CA GLU A 120 5.13 -11.05 26.46
C GLU A 120 4.74 -11.86 27.71
N TRP A 121 3.97 -11.25 28.61
CA TRP A 121 3.43 -11.92 29.79
C TRP A 121 2.47 -13.05 29.40
N ASP A 122 1.52 -12.77 28.51
CA ASP A 122 0.56 -13.77 28.03
C ASP A 122 1.27 -14.92 27.28
N ARG A 123 2.26 -14.61 26.44
CA ARG A 123 3.11 -15.62 25.80
C ARG A 123 3.81 -16.52 26.84
N THR A 124 4.33 -15.94 27.92
CA THR A 124 5.00 -16.69 28.98
C THR A 124 4.01 -17.58 29.75
N LEU A 125 2.81 -17.07 30.06
CA LEU A 125 1.76 -17.81 30.75
C LEU A 125 1.22 -19.00 29.96
N ARG A 126 1.20 -18.91 28.63
CA ARG A 126 0.78 -20.01 27.75
C ARG A 126 1.76 -21.20 27.75
N CYS A 127 2.94 -21.07 28.37
CA CYS A 127 4.00 -22.08 28.35
C CYS A 127 4.24 -22.64 26.94
N VAL A 128 4.28 -21.74 25.94
CA VAL A 128 4.33 -22.10 24.52
C VAL A 128 5.52 -23.00 24.23
N SER A 129 5.26 -24.15 23.60
CA SER A 129 6.28 -25.07 23.08
C SER A 129 6.87 -24.63 21.75
N THR A 130 6.35 -23.54 21.18
CA THR A 130 6.79 -22.97 19.91
C THR A 130 8.01 -22.06 20.08
N PRO A 131 8.88 -21.97 19.06
CA PRO A 131 10.06 -21.11 19.13
C PRO A 131 9.67 -19.64 19.26
N ASP A 132 10.48 -18.85 19.96
CA ASP A 132 10.41 -17.39 19.84
C ASP A 132 10.93 -17.01 18.44
N PRO A 133 10.14 -16.35 17.58
CA PRO A 133 10.56 -16.01 16.22
C PRO A 133 11.69 -14.97 16.17
N ARG A 134 12.01 -14.31 17.30
CA ARG A 134 13.19 -13.44 17.42
C ARG A 134 14.47 -14.25 17.55
N ASP A 135 14.43 -15.43 18.16
CA ASP A 135 15.54 -16.37 18.21
C ASP A 135 15.63 -17.15 16.89
N GLY A 136 16.52 -16.70 16.01
CA GLY A 136 16.72 -17.32 14.71
C GLY A 136 17.18 -18.77 14.78
N VAL A 137 18.00 -19.13 15.76
CA VAL A 137 18.56 -20.49 15.85
C VAL A 137 17.48 -21.47 16.29
N ALA A 138 16.72 -21.11 17.33
CA ALA A 138 15.60 -21.92 17.80
C ALA A 138 14.51 -22.05 16.73
N PHE A 139 14.21 -20.96 16.01
CA PHE A 139 13.25 -20.97 14.92
C PHE A 139 13.68 -21.90 13.78
N ASP A 140 14.93 -21.78 13.31
CA ASP A 140 15.43 -22.59 12.20
C ASP A 140 15.48 -24.07 12.56
N ALA A 141 15.87 -24.41 13.79
CA ALA A 141 15.83 -25.79 14.29
C ALA A 141 14.39 -26.34 14.32
N TRP A 142 13.43 -25.56 14.81
CA TRP A 142 12.03 -25.95 14.83
C TRP A 142 11.46 -26.17 13.42
N VAL A 143 11.80 -25.32 12.44
CA VAL A 143 11.38 -25.54 11.03
C VAL A 143 11.93 -26.86 10.50
N VAL A 144 13.20 -27.17 10.78
CA VAL A 144 13.82 -28.45 10.40
C VAL A 144 13.08 -29.63 11.03
N ASP A 145 12.68 -29.53 12.30
CA ASP A 145 11.94 -30.59 12.98
C ASP A 145 10.53 -30.79 12.38
N VAL A 146 9.83 -29.70 12.05
CA VAL A 146 8.53 -29.77 11.35
C VAL A 146 8.69 -30.39 9.97
N ASP A 147 9.72 -30.00 9.21
CA ASP A 147 9.99 -30.58 7.90
C ASP A 147 10.49 -32.03 7.96
N ALA A 148 11.10 -32.45 9.08
CA ALA A 148 11.46 -33.85 9.32
C ALA A 148 10.28 -34.71 9.80
N THR A 149 9.18 -34.08 10.24
CA THR A 149 8.00 -34.80 10.74
C THR A 149 7.43 -35.70 9.64
N PRO A 150 7.24 -37.01 9.91
CA PRO A 150 6.67 -37.93 8.94
C PRO A 150 5.20 -37.58 8.67
N PRO A 151 4.59 -38.13 7.61
CA PRO A 151 3.17 -37.91 7.36
C PRO A 151 2.31 -38.31 8.56
N LEU A 152 1.58 -37.33 9.09
CA LEU A 152 0.69 -37.49 10.23
C LEU A 152 -0.74 -37.81 9.76
N PRO A 153 -1.57 -38.46 10.60
CA PRO A 153 -3.02 -38.45 10.43
C PRO A 153 -3.53 -37.02 10.27
N PHE A 154 -4.64 -36.82 9.54
CA PHE A 154 -5.12 -35.48 9.24
C PHE A 154 -5.31 -34.63 10.52
N ALA A 155 -5.99 -35.13 11.55
CA ALA A 155 -6.22 -34.38 12.80
C ALA A 155 -4.92 -33.80 13.39
N ASP A 156 -3.91 -34.64 13.63
CA ASP A 156 -2.61 -34.22 14.18
C ASP A 156 -1.86 -33.28 13.21
N ALA A 157 -1.99 -33.50 11.90
CA ALA A 157 -1.41 -32.61 10.89
C ALA A 157 -2.01 -31.21 10.97
N PHE A 158 -3.31 -31.08 11.26
CA PHE A 158 -3.97 -29.77 11.42
C PHE A 158 -3.51 -29.03 12.66
N GLU A 159 -3.36 -29.71 13.79
CA GLU A 159 -2.80 -29.09 15.00
C GLU A 159 -1.40 -28.54 14.74
N LEU A 160 -0.58 -29.29 13.99
CA LEU A 160 0.76 -28.84 13.60
C LEU A 160 0.71 -27.68 12.60
N MET A 161 -0.21 -27.68 11.64
CA MET A 161 -0.44 -26.56 10.72
C MET A 161 -0.86 -25.29 11.46
N GLU A 162 -1.79 -25.40 12.41
CA GLU A 162 -2.23 -24.28 13.25
C GLU A 162 -1.07 -23.75 14.11
N THR A 163 -0.25 -24.64 14.64
CA THR A 163 0.98 -24.28 15.35
C THR A 163 1.89 -23.44 14.45
N CYS A 164 2.08 -23.84 13.19
CA CYS A 164 2.85 -23.07 12.21
C CYS A 164 2.24 -21.69 11.92
N GLU A 165 0.91 -21.59 11.77
CA GLU A 165 0.24 -20.30 11.57
C GLU A 165 0.29 -19.41 12.82
N SER A 166 0.22 -19.98 14.03
CA SER A 166 0.43 -19.24 15.27
C SER A 166 1.82 -18.61 15.29
N VAL A 167 2.86 -19.38 14.96
CA VAL A 167 4.24 -18.86 14.85
C VAL A 167 4.36 -17.79 13.76
N ALA A 168 3.68 -17.95 12.63
CA ALA A 168 3.62 -16.92 11.58
C ALA A 168 2.93 -15.63 12.07
N GLY A 169 1.89 -15.77 12.90
CA GLY A 169 1.23 -14.66 13.60
C GLY A 169 2.15 -13.95 14.58
N GLU A 170 2.92 -14.69 15.38
CA GLU A 170 3.93 -14.10 16.28
C GLU A 170 4.99 -13.34 15.47
N CYS A 171 5.47 -13.90 14.35
CA CYS A 171 6.39 -13.20 13.45
C CYS A 171 5.82 -11.85 13.01
N GLU A 172 4.53 -11.77 12.68
CA GLU A 172 3.88 -10.54 12.26
C GLU A 172 3.80 -9.50 13.38
N VAL A 173 3.49 -9.93 14.62
CA VAL A 173 3.47 -9.05 15.80
C VAL A 173 4.85 -8.43 16.03
N TYR A 174 5.91 -9.24 16.04
CA TYR A 174 7.27 -8.72 16.22
C TYR A 174 7.74 -7.91 15.01
N ARG A 175 7.30 -8.25 13.79
CA ARG A 175 7.64 -7.49 12.58
C ARG A 175 7.05 -6.08 12.63
N ALA A 176 5.81 -5.94 13.12
CA ALA A 176 5.18 -4.64 13.32
C ALA A 176 5.94 -3.81 14.36
N ARG A 177 6.36 -4.42 15.48
CA ARG A 177 7.19 -3.75 16.51
C ARG A 177 8.54 -3.30 15.96
N ALA A 178 9.23 -4.15 15.21
CA ALA A 178 10.49 -3.79 14.55
C ALA A 178 10.30 -2.61 13.58
N ALA A 179 9.16 -2.54 12.87
CA ALA A 179 8.84 -1.40 12.01
C ALA A 179 8.57 -0.11 12.81
N GLU A 180 7.93 -0.18 13.97
CA GLU A 180 7.76 0.96 14.89
C GLU A 180 9.11 1.47 15.42
N ASP A 181 10.02 0.55 15.71
CA ASP A 181 11.33 0.85 16.30
C ASP A 181 12.37 1.28 15.23
N GLY A 182 12.02 1.19 13.94
CA GLY A 182 12.93 1.51 12.83
C GLY A 182 14.02 0.46 12.58
N ASP A 183 13.86 -0.75 13.11
CA ASP A 183 14.77 -1.88 12.94
C ASP A 183 14.43 -2.67 11.66
N ASP A 184 14.96 -2.19 10.53
CA ASP A 184 14.74 -2.78 9.21
C ASP A 184 15.28 -4.22 9.11
N ASP A 185 16.38 -4.53 9.80
CA ASP A 185 17.03 -5.85 9.77
C ASP A 185 16.15 -6.91 10.45
N SER A 186 15.66 -6.62 11.67
CA SER A 186 14.72 -7.49 12.37
C SER A 186 13.42 -7.64 11.60
N ARG A 187 12.91 -6.55 11.01
CA ARG A 187 11.69 -6.57 10.19
C ARG A 187 11.85 -7.53 9.00
N GLU A 188 12.98 -7.47 8.30
CA GLU A 188 13.23 -8.35 7.15
C GLU A 188 13.42 -9.81 7.59
N ALA A 189 14.17 -10.05 8.68
CA ALA A 189 14.36 -11.38 9.23
C ALA A 189 13.04 -12.05 9.63
N LEU A 190 12.16 -11.32 10.34
CA LEU A 190 10.85 -11.79 10.75
C LEU A 190 9.91 -12.03 9.55
N THR A 191 10.04 -11.23 8.49
CA THR A 191 9.32 -11.48 7.23
C THR A 191 9.74 -12.80 6.60
N ARG A 192 11.04 -13.11 6.59
CA ARG A 192 11.54 -14.40 6.07
C ARG A 192 11.09 -15.58 6.92
N ARG A 193 11.08 -15.44 8.25
CA ARG A 193 10.62 -16.48 9.19
C ARG A 193 9.13 -16.73 9.09
N LYS A 194 8.30 -15.67 9.01
CA LYS A 194 6.86 -15.79 8.73
C LYS A 194 6.59 -16.66 7.49
N ARG A 195 7.31 -16.39 6.40
CA ARG A 195 7.24 -17.18 5.17
C ARG A 195 7.67 -18.62 5.36
N ALA A 196 8.72 -18.87 6.15
CA ALA A 196 9.19 -20.22 6.43
C ALA A 196 8.17 -21.03 7.24
N ALA A 197 7.55 -20.43 8.27
CA ALA A 197 6.49 -21.07 9.05
C ALA A 197 5.28 -21.44 8.18
N ARG A 198 4.84 -20.54 7.30
CA ARG A 198 3.73 -20.82 6.35
C ARG A 198 4.07 -21.92 5.35
N ARG A 199 5.30 -21.93 4.82
CA ARG A 199 5.77 -23.04 3.97
C ARG A 199 5.82 -24.36 4.72
N ALA A 200 6.19 -24.35 6.01
CA ALA A 200 6.15 -25.55 6.85
C ALA A 200 4.71 -26.05 7.03
N ALA A 201 3.72 -25.16 7.25
CA ALA A 201 2.30 -25.53 7.27
C ALA A 201 1.85 -26.17 5.94
N GLU A 202 2.28 -25.62 4.79
CA GLU A 202 2.01 -26.22 3.48
C GLU A 202 2.67 -27.60 3.30
N SER A 203 3.92 -27.76 3.75
CA SER A 203 4.67 -29.02 3.75
C SER A 203 3.93 -30.10 4.56
N VAL A 204 3.45 -29.75 5.76
CA VAL A 204 2.64 -30.64 6.60
C VAL A 204 1.33 -31.03 5.90
N ALA A 205 0.62 -30.06 5.33
CA ALA A 205 -0.62 -30.32 4.59
C ALA A 205 -0.39 -31.26 3.39
N ASP A 206 0.69 -31.05 2.64
CA ASP A 206 1.06 -31.88 1.48
C ASP A 206 1.41 -33.31 1.92
N LYS A 207 2.18 -33.51 2.99
CA LYS A 207 2.48 -34.85 3.54
C LYS A 207 1.22 -35.58 4.02
N ALA A 208 0.36 -34.89 4.78
CA ALA A 208 -0.90 -35.48 5.26
C ALA A 208 -1.80 -35.88 4.10
N THR A 209 -1.88 -35.02 3.08
CA THR A 209 -2.62 -35.30 1.85
C THR A 209 -2.06 -36.51 1.11
N ALA A 210 -0.74 -36.59 0.94
CA ALA A 210 -0.08 -37.73 0.29
C ALA A 210 -0.36 -39.04 1.03
N SER A 211 -0.25 -39.04 2.37
CA SER A 211 -0.57 -40.23 3.18
C SER A 211 -2.02 -40.68 3.04
N CYS A 212 -2.96 -39.74 2.99
CA CYS A 212 -4.37 -40.07 2.80
C CYS A 212 -4.66 -40.58 1.39
N LEU A 213 -4.07 -39.98 0.36
CA LEU A 213 -4.21 -40.45 -1.03
C LEU A 213 -3.56 -41.81 -1.23
N ASP A 214 -2.45 -42.09 -0.55
CA ASP A 214 -1.80 -43.39 -0.56
C ASP A 214 -2.77 -44.48 -0.05
N ARG A 215 -3.55 -44.20 0.99
CA ARG A 215 -4.56 -45.12 1.56
C ARG A 215 -5.97 -44.90 1.02
N ALA A 216 -6.13 -44.18 -0.08
CA ALA A 216 -7.45 -43.80 -0.60
C ALA A 216 -8.38 -44.99 -0.87
N ASN A 217 -7.84 -46.13 -1.30
CA ASN A 217 -8.60 -47.35 -1.53
C ASN A 217 -9.26 -47.93 -0.26
N GLU A 218 -8.66 -47.71 0.91
CA GLU A 218 -9.17 -48.19 2.21
C GLU A 218 -10.34 -47.33 2.72
N HIS A 219 -10.39 -46.07 2.27
CA HIS A 219 -11.37 -45.07 2.69
C HIS A 219 -12.40 -44.75 1.62
N GLN A 220 -12.44 -45.55 0.55
CA GLN A 220 -13.36 -45.36 -0.55
C GLN A 220 -14.77 -45.78 -0.14
N ASP A 221 -15.70 -44.84 -0.10
CA ASP A 221 -17.12 -45.13 0.13
C ASP A 221 -17.66 -46.01 -1.00
N GLU A 222 -18.22 -47.18 -0.65
CA GLU A 222 -18.66 -48.18 -1.63
C GLU A 222 -19.84 -47.72 -2.50
N ALA A 223 -20.65 -46.77 -2.01
CA ALA A 223 -21.84 -46.28 -2.69
C ALA A 223 -21.54 -45.13 -3.67
N THR A 224 -20.57 -44.29 -3.35
CA THR A 224 -20.24 -43.06 -4.05
C THR A 224 -18.89 -43.13 -4.78
N GLY A 225 -18.00 -44.02 -4.34
CA GLY A 225 -16.67 -44.23 -4.88
C GLY A 225 -15.65 -43.17 -4.46
N TYR A 226 -15.96 -42.35 -3.45
CA TYR A 226 -15.16 -41.21 -3.02
C TYR A 226 -14.40 -41.47 -1.73
N VAL A 227 -13.24 -40.84 -1.60
CA VAL A 227 -12.57 -40.63 -0.31
C VAL A 227 -12.90 -39.21 0.12
N GLY A 228 -13.55 -39.07 1.28
CA GLY A 228 -13.86 -37.77 1.87
C GLY A 228 -13.23 -37.69 3.25
N CYS A 229 -12.10 -36.99 3.36
CA CYS A 229 -11.54 -36.61 4.65
C CYS A 229 -11.83 -35.14 4.87
N VAL A 230 -12.55 -34.84 5.95
CA VAL A 230 -12.68 -33.48 6.48
C VAL A 230 -12.11 -33.53 7.89
N ALA A 231 -11.09 -32.73 8.13
CA ALA A 231 -10.73 -32.39 9.49
C ALA A 231 -11.09 -30.92 9.70
N ASP A 232 -11.81 -30.71 10.79
CA ASP A 232 -12.24 -29.44 11.31
C ASP A 232 -11.80 -29.43 12.78
N HIS A 233 -11.10 -28.39 13.19
CA HIS A 233 -10.77 -28.21 14.59
C HIS A 233 -11.76 -27.19 15.16
N ASP A 234 -12.53 -27.61 16.17
CA ASP A 234 -13.59 -26.79 16.77
C ASP A 234 -13.01 -25.44 17.22
N GLY A 235 -13.36 -24.37 16.50
CA GLY A 235 -12.92 -23.00 16.78
C GLY A 235 -11.92 -22.41 15.78
N CYS A 236 -11.37 -23.21 14.87
CA CYS A 236 -10.35 -22.74 13.91
C CYS A 236 -10.98 -22.23 12.62
N ARG A 237 -10.37 -21.18 12.03
CA ARG A 237 -10.83 -20.61 10.75
C ARG A 237 -10.34 -21.40 9.53
N GLU A 238 -9.59 -22.47 9.76
CA GLU A 238 -8.92 -23.28 8.74
C GLU A 238 -9.51 -24.68 8.67
N TRP A 239 -9.74 -25.16 7.45
CA TRP A 239 -10.21 -26.52 7.19
C TRP A 239 -9.60 -27.02 5.88
N CYS A 240 -9.51 -28.33 5.73
CA CYS A 240 -9.02 -29.01 4.54
C CYS A 240 -9.95 -30.19 4.26
N ALA A 241 -10.36 -30.30 3.01
CA ALA A 241 -11.24 -31.32 2.52
C ALA A 241 -10.60 -31.97 1.30
N LEU A 242 -10.50 -33.28 1.33
CA LEU A 242 -9.88 -34.07 0.28
C LEU A 242 -10.93 -34.94 -0.40
N TRP A 243 -10.98 -34.86 -1.72
CA TRP A 243 -11.76 -35.72 -2.59
C TRP A 243 -10.82 -36.48 -3.53
N ALA A 244 -11.03 -37.77 -3.72
CA ALA A 244 -10.27 -38.57 -4.68
C ALA A 244 -11.21 -39.41 -5.53
N ASN A 245 -10.95 -39.47 -6.84
CA ASN A 245 -11.68 -40.32 -7.75
C ASN A 245 -10.78 -41.35 -8.45
N HIS A 246 -10.90 -42.59 -8.00
CA HIS A 246 -10.29 -43.74 -8.64
C HIS A 246 -11.23 -44.46 -9.62
N VAL A 247 -12.50 -44.06 -9.70
CA VAL A 247 -13.53 -44.73 -10.50
C VAL A 247 -13.62 -44.12 -11.90
N LYS A 248 -13.54 -44.96 -12.92
CA LYS A 248 -13.91 -44.57 -14.28
C LYS A 248 -15.43 -44.40 -14.33
N ASN A 249 -15.91 -43.16 -14.36
CA ASN A 249 -17.31 -42.75 -14.52
C ASN A 249 -18.14 -42.69 -13.21
N PRO A 250 -17.86 -41.72 -12.32
CA PRO A 250 -18.61 -41.53 -11.08
C PRO A 250 -20.08 -41.16 -11.36
N ARG A 251 -21.00 -41.70 -10.54
CA ARG A 251 -22.45 -41.49 -10.72
C ARG A 251 -22.93 -40.11 -10.25
N ARG A 252 -22.24 -39.48 -9.30
CA ARG A 252 -22.54 -38.13 -8.81
C ARG A 252 -21.62 -37.11 -9.47
N LYS A 253 -22.18 -35.96 -9.82
CA LYS A 253 -21.48 -34.81 -10.41
C LYS A 253 -21.12 -33.73 -9.37
N THR A 254 -21.76 -33.81 -8.22
CA THR A 254 -21.56 -32.89 -7.10
C THR A 254 -20.78 -33.60 -6.02
N ILE A 255 -19.74 -32.94 -5.53
CA ILE A 255 -18.98 -33.34 -4.34
C ILE A 255 -19.55 -32.57 -3.18
N ASP A 256 -20.04 -33.29 -2.18
CA ASP A 256 -20.45 -32.72 -0.90
C ASP A 256 -19.43 -33.15 0.15
N PHE A 257 -18.80 -32.18 0.83
CA PHE A 257 -17.91 -32.48 1.94
C PHE A 257 -18.71 -32.52 3.25
N PRO A 258 -18.75 -33.66 3.96
CA PRO A 258 -19.46 -33.74 5.22
C PRO A 258 -18.65 -33.04 6.32
N GLY A 259 -19.24 -32.07 7.04
CA GLY A 259 -18.57 -31.46 8.20
C GLY A 259 -19.21 -30.18 8.74
N SER A 260 -18.75 -29.79 9.94
CA SER A 260 -19.05 -28.54 10.65
C SER A 260 -18.45 -27.29 10.00
N ALA A 261 -17.44 -27.46 9.15
CA ALA A 261 -16.70 -26.42 8.42
C ALA A 261 -17.51 -25.65 7.35
N GLY A 262 -18.82 -25.87 7.28
CA GLY A 262 -19.73 -25.33 6.27
C GLY A 262 -20.01 -26.32 5.15
N LYS A 263 -21.19 -26.21 4.54
CA LYS A 263 -21.58 -27.02 3.38
C LYS A 263 -20.78 -26.56 2.15
N PHE A 264 -19.51 -26.97 2.05
CA PHE A 264 -18.75 -26.82 0.81
C PHE A 264 -19.21 -27.90 -0.17
N ALA A 265 -19.84 -27.47 -1.25
CA ALA A 265 -20.24 -28.31 -2.36
C ALA A 265 -19.62 -27.77 -3.65
N ALA A 266 -19.11 -28.67 -4.48
CA ALA A 266 -18.53 -28.33 -5.77
C ALA A 266 -19.17 -29.17 -6.87
N GLU A 267 -19.60 -28.52 -7.95
CA GLU A 267 -19.94 -29.19 -9.21
C GLU A 267 -18.71 -29.23 -10.09
N LEU A 268 -18.21 -30.43 -10.39
CA LEU A 268 -17.00 -30.58 -11.19
C LEU A 268 -17.33 -30.79 -12.68
N PRO A 269 -16.51 -30.22 -13.59
CA PRO A 269 -16.60 -30.53 -15.01
C PRO A 269 -16.46 -32.04 -15.25
N LYS A 270 -17.17 -32.55 -16.27
CA LYS A 270 -17.15 -33.97 -16.64
C LYS A 270 -15.72 -34.50 -16.84
N GLN A 271 -14.84 -33.68 -17.40
CA GLN A 271 -13.44 -34.01 -17.66
C GLN A 271 -12.70 -34.41 -16.37
N VAL A 272 -12.90 -33.65 -15.29
CA VAL A 272 -12.31 -33.90 -13.97
C VAL A 272 -12.92 -35.14 -13.34
N LEU A 273 -14.25 -35.28 -13.43
CA LEU A 273 -14.96 -36.47 -12.94
C LEU A 273 -14.55 -37.77 -13.64
N THR A 274 -14.11 -37.72 -14.90
CA THR A 274 -13.65 -38.91 -15.63
C THR A 274 -12.16 -39.19 -15.50
N ALA A 275 -11.39 -38.25 -14.94
CA ALA A 275 -9.95 -38.39 -14.75
C ALA A 275 -9.63 -39.06 -13.41
N ALA A 276 -8.47 -39.72 -13.36
CA ALA A 276 -7.91 -40.29 -12.13
C ALA A 276 -7.16 -39.18 -11.36
N VAL A 277 -7.93 -38.29 -10.73
CA VAL A 277 -7.43 -37.11 -10.01
C VAL A 277 -8.06 -37.00 -8.63
N ALA A 278 -7.35 -36.31 -7.75
CA ALA A 278 -7.86 -35.82 -6.48
C ALA A 278 -8.10 -34.31 -6.55
N MET A 279 -8.98 -33.82 -5.68
CA MET A 279 -9.20 -32.41 -5.43
C MET A 279 -9.03 -32.18 -3.93
N ARG A 280 -8.18 -31.22 -3.57
CA ARG A 280 -8.03 -30.75 -2.20
C ARG A 280 -8.55 -29.33 -2.12
N ALA A 281 -9.55 -29.09 -1.30
CA ALA A 281 -10.03 -27.76 -0.96
C ALA A 281 -9.54 -27.41 0.46
N ARG A 282 -8.99 -26.21 0.64
CA ARG A 282 -8.47 -25.76 1.92
C ARG A 282 -8.83 -24.31 2.14
N ARG A 283 -9.36 -23.99 3.32
CA ARG A 283 -9.52 -22.61 3.78
C ARG A 283 -8.33 -22.26 4.66
N THR A 284 -7.62 -21.21 4.32
CA THR A 284 -6.52 -20.65 5.13
C THR A 284 -6.87 -19.24 5.58
N ALA A 285 -6.25 -18.74 6.64
CA ALA A 285 -6.47 -17.37 7.10
C ALA A 285 -5.94 -16.30 6.12
N VAL A 286 -5.01 -16.69 5.25
CA VAL A 286 -4.21 -15.86 4.33
C VAL A 286 -3.84 -16.68 3.10
N ASP A 287 -3.70 -16.03 1.94
CA ASP A 287 -3.22 -16.69 0.73
C ASP A 287 -1.70 -16.53 0.56
N ALA A 288 -1.11 -17.42 -0.25
CA ALA A 288 0.32 -17.46 -0.55
C ALA A 288 0.83 -16.23 -1.32
N HIS A 289 -0.06 -15.41 -1.89
CA HIS A 289 0.23 -14.22 -2.69
C HIS A 289 -0.10 -12.90 -1.98
N SER A 290 -0.86 -12.92 -0.87
CA SER A 290 -1.18 -11.75 -0.06
C SER A 290 0.09 -11.03 0.40
N GLU A 291 1.17 -11.77 0.66
CA GLU A 291 2.47 -11.21 1.02
C GLU A 291 3.31 -10.66 -0.15
N LEU A 292 2.93 -10.98 -1.39
CA LEU A 292 3.55 -10.45 -2.60
C LEU A 292 2.83 -9.19 -3.09
N CYS A 293 1.66 -8.90 -2.52
CA CYS A 293 0.89 -7.72 -2.86
C CYS A 293 1.44 -6.50 -2.12
N THR A 294 1.84 -5.48 -2.88
CA THR A 294 2.23 -4.17 -2.34
C THR A 294 1.04 -3.22 -2.18
N ASN A 295 -0.17 -3.67 -2.53
CA ASN A 295 -1.38 -2.86 -2.48
C ASN A 295 -2.04 -2.94 -1.09
N GLU A 296 -2.11 -1.80 -0.41
CA GLU A 296 -2.73 -1.65 0.91
C GLU A 296 -4.24 -1.95 0.94
N LEU A 297 -4.90 -2.01 -0.23
CA LEU A 297 -6.36 -2.20 -0.35
C LEU A 297 -6.81 -3.66 -0.52
N MET A 298 -5.90 -4.63 -0.60
CA MET A 298 -6.24 -6.05 -0.69
C MET A 298 -6.17 -6.72 0.68
N ALA A 299 -7.10 -6.37 1.56
CA ALA A 299 -7.34 -7.13 2.77
C ALA A 299 -8.60 -7.98 2.60
N VAL A 300 -8.46 -9.22 2.14
CA VAL A 300 -9.44 -10.27 2.46
C VAL A 300 -9.18 -10.69 3.92
N SER A 301 -9.17 -9.73 4.85
CA SER A 301 -8.98 -10.04 6.27
C SER A 301 -10.30 -10.53 6.85
N GLY A 302 -10.35 -11.79 7.28
CA GLY A 302 -11.42 -12.31 8.13
C GLY A 302 -12.31 -13.39 7.49
N ALA A 303 -12.47 -13.40 6.16
CA ALA A 303 -13.23 -14.47 5.49
C ALA A 303 -12.41 -15.75 5.29
N GLY A 304 -11.08 -15.65 5.30
CA GLY A 304 -10.17 -16.73 4.88
C GLY A 304 -10.19 -16.90 3.36
N ILE A 305 -9.21 -17.62 2.83
CA ILE A 305 -9.03 -17.84 1.40
C ILE A 305 -9.18 -19.31 1.11
N LEU A 306 -10.07 -19.62 0.16
CA LEU A 306 -10.30 -20.97 -0.32
C LEU A 306 -9.29 -21.28 -1.43
N ALA A 307 -8.29 -22.09 -1.11
CA ALA A 307 -7.38 -22.69 -2.08
C ALA A 307 -7.95 -24.04 -2.54
N VAL A 308 -7.99 -24.26 -3.85
CA VAL A 308 -8.40 -25.55 -4.44
C VAL A 308 -7.29 -26.06 -5.33
N ASP A 309 -6.74 -27.22 -4.99
CA ASP A 309 -5.72 -27.92 -5.76
C ASP A 309 -6.35 -29.13 -6.46
N LEU A 310 -6.00 -29.35 -7.73
CA LEU A 310 -6.17 -30.65 -8.40
C LEU A 310 -4.87 -31.43 -8.30
N LEU A 311 -4.95 -32.70 -7.89
CA LEU A 311 -3.80 -33.53 -7.56
C LEU A 311 -3.80 -34.82 -8.40
N SER A 312 -2.60 -35.27 -8.77
CA SER A 312 -2.42 -36.62 -9.32
C SER A 312 -2.68 -37.66 -8.24
N LEU A 313 -3.27 -38.79 -8.62
CA LEU A 313 -3.47 -39.91 -7.71
C LEU A 313 -2.29 -40.88 -7.75
N PRO A 314 -1.85 -41.42 -6.58
CA PRO A 314 -0.89 -42.50 -6.56
C PRO A 314 -1.49 -43.76 -7.21
N PRO A 315 -0.64 -44.61 -7.83
CA PRO A 315 -1.08 -45.86 -8.40
C PRO A 315 -1.70 -46.78 -7.34
N LEU A 316 -2.89 -47.31 -7.64
CA LEU A 316 -3.63 -48.17 -6.72
C LEU A 316 -2.90 -49.48 -6.39
N ALA A 317 -3.11 -49.97 -5.18
CA ALA A 317 -2.71 -51.32 -4.81
C ALA A 317 -3.46 -52.35 -5.67
N THR A 318 -2.75 -53.40 -6.07
CA THR A 318 -3.32 -54.51 -6.85
C THR A 318 -3.26 -55.79 -6.05
N THR A 319 -4.39 -56.47 -5.90
CA THR A 319 -4.46 -57.76 -5.22
C THR A 319 -4.42 -58.89 -6.23
N ARG A 320 -3.42 -59.78 -6.12
CA ARG A 320 -3.27 -60.96 -6.99
C ARG A 320 -2.92 -62.18 -6.14
N LYS A 321 -3.75 -63.24 -6.23
CA LYS A 321 -3.54 -64.52 -5.51
C LYS A 321 -3.34 -64.35 -3.99
N GLY A 322 -4.12 -63.47 -3.35
CA GLY A 322 -4.04 -63.20 -1.90
C GLY A 322 -2.93 -62.23 -1.47
N TRP A 323 -2.06 -61.80 -2.38
CA TRP A 323 -1.05 -60.78 -2.11
C TRP A 323 -1.55 -59.41 -2.61
N THR A 324 -1.50 -58.40 -1.75
CA THR A 324 -1.73 -57.01 -2.13
C THR A 324 -0.39 -56.33 -2.37
N VAL A 325 -0.11 -55.98 -3.63
CA VAL A 325 1.12 -55.31 -4.05
C VAL A 325 0.81 -53.84 -4.26
N LYS A 326 1.49 -52.97 -3.51
CA LYS A 326 1.37 -51.53 -3.62
C LYS A 326 2.63 -50.94 -4.28
N PRO A 327 2.51 -50.34 -5.49
CA PRO A 327 3.65 -49.70 -6.13
C PRO A 327 4.05 -48.44 -5.35
N ARG A 328 5.31 -48.37 -4.91
CA ARG A 328 5.89 -47.13 -4.37
C ARG A 328 6.20 -46.17 -5.52
N SER A 329 5.68 -44.95 -5.42
CA SER A 329 5.95 -43.86 -6.35
C SER A 329 6.36 -42.60 -5.58
N SER A 330 6.81 -41.55 -6.28
CA SER A 330 7.06 -40.24 -5.66
C SER A 330 5.80 -39.65 -5.01
N LEU A 331 4.60 -40.08 -5.44
CA LEU A 331 3.31 -39.63 -4.90
C LEU A 331 2.93 -40.28 -3.56
N THR A 332 3.76 -41.19 -3.05
CA THR A 332 3.56 -41.84 -1.75
C THR A 332 3.82 -40.86 -0.59
N ASP A 333 4.85 -40.03 -0.76
CA ASP A 333 5.36 -39.13 0.28
C ASP A 333 5.20 -37.65 -0.09
N ALA A 334 4.71 -37.36 -1.29
CA ALA A 334 4.51 -36.01 -1.81
C ALA A 334 3.25 -35.91 -2.68
N VAL A 335 2.73 -34.71 -2.85
CA VAL A 335 1.62 -34.43 -3.77
C VAL A 335 2.15 -33.83 -5.08
N GLU A 336 1.54 -34.23 -6.19
CA GLU A 336 1.75 -33.59 -7.49
C GLU A 336 0.49 -32.84 -7.87
N ARG A 337 0.63 -31.52 -8.09
CA ARG A 337 -0.48 -30.67 -8.55
C ARG A 337 -0.60 -30.75 -10.06
N VAL A 338 -1.79 -31.03 -10.56
CA VAL A 338 -2.12 -31.08 -11.99
C VAL A 338 -2.12 -29.65 -12.53
N ARG A 339 -1.29 -29.38 -13.55
CA ARG A 339 -1.19 -28.07 -14.20
C ARG A 339 -2.01 -27.98 -15.47
#